data_AF-A0A6H1X3S8-F1
#
_entry.id   AF-A0A6H1X3S8-F1
#
_cell.length_a   1.000
_cell.length_b   1.000
_cell.length_c   1.000
_cell.angle_alpha   90.00
_cell.angle_beta   90.00
_cell.angle_gamma   90.00
#
_symmetry.space_group_name_H-M   'P 1'
#
loop_
_entity.id
_entity.type
_entity.pdbx_description
1 polymer ?
#
loop_
_entity_poly.entity_id
_entity_poly.type
_entity_poly.pdbx_seq_one_letter_code
_entity_poly.pdbx_strand_id
1 'polypeptide(L)'
;MENVIEILNIYEDSFRVNTYSKRPFRMIGLIDVDMEFYYGIERVTLAFYRSSGTNNNKIKDLWYPIVGIKIKEGEFTEFSDYINHVLSHTTLNGVAIKGWLAKSIFFGKQDKIWQKPGFSNTKHNKSLYYIGKTLERLYNTKKYKVVKNLNAMEMNRVLALKEKYPGNNHTQRENFEKFIEDIFLEFKY
;
A
#
# COMPACT_ATOMS: atom_id res chain seq x y z
N MET A 1 -9.03 -24.65 -2.93
CA MET A 1 -7.64 -24.18 -2.99
C MET A 1 -7.53 -23.05 -2.01
N GLU A 2 -6.65 -23.16 -1.02
CA GLU A 2 -6.36 -22.02 -0.14
C GLU A 2 -5.81 -20.88 -1.00
N ASN A 3 -6.35 -19.68 -0.85
CA ASN A 3 -5.76 -18.48 -1.44
C ASN A 3 -4.43 -18.23 -0.71
N VAL A 4 -3.36 -18.82 -1.24
CA VAL A 4 -1.99 -18.56 -0.79
C VAL A 4 -1.56 -17.25 -1.45
N ILE A 5 -1.74 -16.17 -0.70
CA ILE A 5 -1.05 -14.91 -0.96
C ILE A 5 -0.23 -14.61 0.28
N GLU A 6 1.09 -14.53 0.13
CA GLU A 6 2.02 -14.29 1.24
C GLU A 6 3.19 -13.42 0.79
N ILE A 7 3.56 -12.44 1.62
CA ILE A 7 4.77 -11.63 1.40
C ILE A 7 5.97 -12.40 1.93
N LEU A 8 6.92 -12.73 1.05
CA LEU A 8 8.07 -13.57 1.38
C LEU A 8 9.33 -12.76 1.71
N ASN A 9 9.64 -11.72 0.92
CA ASN A 9 10.89 -10.98 1.01
C ASN A 9 10.72 -9.49 0.70
N ILE A 10 11.61 -8.65 1.23
CA ILE A 10 11.65 -7.20 1.00
C ILE A 10 12.94 -6.82 0.28
N TYR A 11 12.84 -6.16 -0.87
CA TYR A 11 13.99 -5.62 -1.59
C TYR A 11 14.36 -4.25 -1.04
N GLU A 12 15.12 -4.22 0.07
CA GLU A 12 15.44 -2.97 0.79
C GLU A 12 16.11 -1.90 -0.10
N ASP A 13 16.86 -2.31 -1.12
CA ASP A 13 17.55 -1.45 -2.09
C ASP A 13 16.62 -0.83 -3.16
N SER A 14 15.39 -1.34 -3.27
CA SER A 14 14.32 -0.78 -4.10
C SER A 14 13.55 0.35 -3.42
N PHE A 15 13.83 0.64 -2.13
CA PHE A 15 13.08 1.64 -1.39
C PHE A 15 13.26 3.04 -1.96
N ARG A 16 12.17 3.57 -2.53
CA ARG A 16 12.11 4.87 -3.19
C ARG A 16 11.15 5.77 -2.43
N VAL A 17 11.54 7.01 -2.17
CA VAL A 17 10.72 7.96 -1.40
C VAL A 17 10.69 9.35 -2.02
N ASN A 18 9.64 10.10 -1.67
CA ASN A 18 9.61 11.54 -1.88
C ASN A 18 8.75 12.25 -0.81
N THR A 19 8.98 13.55 -0.64
CA THR A 19 8.12 14.38 0.20
C THR A 19 6.78 14.59 -0.51
N TYR A 20 5.69 14.24 0.16
CA TYR A 20 4.34 14.41 -0.38
C TYR A 20 3.72 15.75 0.05
N SER A 21 3.85 16.11 1.32
CA SER A 21 3.36 17.40 1.83
C SER A 21 4.28 17.91 2.94
N LYS A 22 4.42 19.23 3.08
CA LYS A 22 5.21 19.86 4.15
C LYS A 22 4.39 20.16 5.41
N ARG A 23 3.09 20.43 5.27
CA ARG A 23 2.18 20.78 6.38
C ARG A 23 0.81 20.14 6.19
N PRO A 24 0.46 19.09 6.96
CA PRO A 24 1.37 18.31 7.83
C PRO A 24 2.49 17.65 7.01
N PHE A 25 3.62 17.35 7.64
CA PHE A 25 4.71 16.64 6.95
C PHE A 25 4.30 15.20 6.66
N ARG A 26 4.37 14.83 5.37
CA ARG A 26 4.09 13.49 4.88
C ARG A 26 5.11 13.12 3.82
N MET A 27 5.51 11.86 3.85
CA MET A 27 6.30 11.23 2.79
C MET A 27 5.53 10.07 2.21
N ILE A 28 5.80 9.80 0.95
CA ILE A 28 5.28 8.64 0.24
C ILE A 28 6.46 7.82 -0.25
N GLY A 29 6.26 6.50 -0.32
CA GLY A 29 7.32 5.57 -0.68
C GLY A 29 6.78 4.37 -1.43
N LEU A 30 7.68 3.78 -2.21
CA LEU A 30 7.47 2.55 -2.96
C LEU A 30 8.55 1.56 -2.55
N ILE A 31 8.14 0.31 -2.36
CA ILE A 31 9.04 -0.79 -2.00
C ILE A 31 8.63 -2.02 -2.80
N ASP A 32 9.61 -2.75 -3.34
CA ASP A 32 9.35 -4.00 -4.04
C ASP A 32 9.47 -5.16 -3.05
N VAL A 33 8.56 -6.12 -3.15
CA VAL A 33 8.52 -7.34 -2.34
C VAL A 33 8.37 -8.56 -3.23
N ASP A 34 8.86 -9.71 -2.80
CA ASP A 34 8.40 -10.97 -3.36
C ASP A 34 7.11 -11.38 -2.68
N MET A 35 6.16 -11.82 -3.48
CA MET A 35 4.88 -12.31 -3.02
C MET A 35 4.59 -13.65 -3.67
N GLU A 36 4.27 -14.65 -2.85
CA GLU A 36 3.74 -15.91 -3.34
C GLU A 36 2.28 -15.73 -3.71
N PHE A 37 1.91 -16.23 -4.88
CA PHE A 37 0.54 -16.40 -5.34
C PHE A 37 0.31 -17.87 -5.70
N TYR A 38 -0.95 -18.24 -5.96
CA TYR A 38 -1.30 -19.58 -6.46
C TYR A 38 -0.60 -19.94 -7.79
N TYR A 39 -0.09 -18.95 -8.53
CA TYR A 39 0.62 -19.10 -9.80
C TYR A 39 2.14 -18.92 -9.67
N GLY A 40 2.67 -18.88 -8.45
CA GLY A 40 4.11 -18.77 -8.17
C GLY A 40 4.51 -17.46 -7.51
N ILE A 41 5.81 -17.29 -7.35
CA ILE A 41 6.42 -16.13 -6.69
C ILE A 41 6.62 -15.01 -7.72
N GLU A 42 6.15 -13.82 -7.38
CA GLU A 42 6.19 -12.65 -8.25
C GLU A 42 6.70 -11.44 -7.47
N ARG A 43 7.43 -10.55 -8.14
CA ARG A 43 7.83 -9.27 -7.56
C ARG A 43 6.71 -8.25 -7.70
N VAL A 44 6.37 -7.56 -6.61
CA VAL A 44 5.28 -6.58 -6.55
C VAL A 44 5.76 -5.31 -5.87
N THR A 45 5.53 -4.15 -6.48
CA THR A 45 5.70 -2.86 -5.82
C THR A 45 4.50 -2.55 -4.94
N LEU A 46 4.75 -2.21 -3.68
CA LEU A 46 3.76 -1.73 -2.71
C LEU A 46 4.01 -0.26 -2.37
N ALA A 47 2.93 0.46 -2.05
CA ALA A 47 3.00 1.86 -1.66
C ALA A 47 2.76 2.05 -0.16
N PHE A 48 3.55 2.96 0.42
CA PHE A 48 3.47 3.33 1.83
C PHE A 48 3.50 4.85 1.99
N TYR A 49 2.97 5.34 3.11
CA TYR A 49 3.16 6.71 3.56
C TYR A 49 3.65 6.78 5.00
N ARG A 50 4.42 7.82 5.28
CA ARG A 50 4.81 8.23 6.62
C ARG A 50 4.24 9.60 6.92
N SER A 51 3.82 9.85 8.15
CA SER A 51 3.44 11.18 8.60
C SER A 51 4.09 11.50 9.94
N SER A 52 4.40 12.78 10.15
CA SER A 52 4.92 13.30 11.41
C SER A 52 3.86 13.45 12.51
N GLY A 53 2.58 13.29 12.18
CA GLY A 53 1.45 13.45 13.11
C GLY A 53 0.99 12.15 13.76
N THR A 54 0.42 12.25 14.96
CA THR A 54 -0.12 11.14 15.77
C THR A 54 -1.65 11.26 15.88
N ASN A 55 -2.39 10.78 14.88
CA ASN A 55 -3.85 10.68 14.95
C ASN A 55 -4.29 9.21 14.94
N ASN A 56 -5.31 8.87 15.73
CA ASN A 56 -6.02 7.58 15.73
C ASN A 56 -5.09 6.35 15.88
N ASN A 57 -4.38 6.24 17.00
CA ASN A 57 -3.52 5.09 17.35
C ASN A 57 -2.35 4.81 16.39
N LYS A 58 -2.02 5.75 15.50
CA LYS A 58 -0.85 5.65 14.63
C LYS A 58 0.43 5.96 15.40
N ILE A 59 1.35 5.01 15.36
CA ILE A 59 2.75 5.18 15.73
C ILE A 59 3.35 6.25 14.81
N LYS A 60 3.84 7.33 15.42
CA LYS A 60 4.57 8.41 14.75
C LYS A 60 5.73 7.82 13.95
N ASP A 61 6.05 8.43 12.81
CA ASP A 61 7.24 8.10 12.01
C ASP A 61 7.26 6.71 11.35
N LEU A 62 6.26 5.87 11.63
CA LEU A 62 6.05 4.60 10.97
C LEU A 62 5.48 4.78 9.56
N TRP A 63 5.80 3.83 8.68
CA TRP A 63 5.28 3.74 7.33
C TRP A 63 4.07 2.83 7.27
N TYR A 64 2.95 3.32 6.75
CA TYR A 64 1.68 2.60 6.64
C TYR A 64 1.32 2.32 5.19
N PRO A 65 0.73 1.17 4.86
CA PRO A 65 0.35 0.82 3.49
C PRO A 65 -0.76 1.72 2.97
N ILE A 66 -0.72 1.99 1.67
CA ILE A 66 -1.76 2.68 0.89
C ILE A 66 -1.93 1.97 -0.45
N VAL A 67 -3.13 2.05 -1.02
CA VAL A 67 -3.40 1.57 -2.37
C VAL A 67 -3.23 2.63 -3.45
N GLY A 68 -2.91 3.86 -3.03
CA GLY A 68 -2.66 5.01 -3.89
C GLY A 68 -3.11 6.31 -3.23
N ILE A 69 -3.23 7.37 -4.02
CA ILE A 69 -3.56 8.72 -3.56
C ILE A 69 -4.59 9.34 -4.49
N LYS A 70 -5.70 9.85 -3.92
CA LYS A 70 -6.75 10.53 -4.68
C LYS A 70 -6.18 11.77 -5.39
N ILE A 71 -6.44 11.91 -6.68
CA ILE A 71 -5.96 13.07 -7.48
C ILE A 71 -7.07 14.08 -7.82
N LYS A 72 -8.33 13.65 -7.77
CA LYS A 72 -9.53 14.48 -8.01
C LYS A 72 -10.52 14.34 -6.86
N GLU A 73 -11.29 15.36 -6.55
CA GLU A 73 -12.37 15.25 -5.56
C GLU A 73 -13.54 14.42 -6.13
N GLY A 74 -14.26 13.71 -5.25
CA GLY A 74 -15.44 12.92 -5.61
C GLY A 74 -15.18 11.42 -5.65
N GLU A 75 -15.91 10.73 -6.53
CA GLU A 75 -15.85 9.27 -6.71
C GLU A 75 -14.47 8.79 -7.20
N PHE A 76 -14.16 7.53 -6.96
CA PHE A 76 -12.93 6.88 -7.40
C PHE A 76 -13.00 6.52 -8.88
N THR A 77 -12.20 7.20 -9.70
CA THR A 77 -12.15 6.99 -11.16
C THR A 77 -10.73 6.99 -11.72
N GLU A 78 -9.74 7.31 -10.90
CA GLU A 78 -8.33 7.49 -11.31
C GLU A 78 -7.43 6.26 -11.09
N PHE A 79 -7.93 5.23 -10.41
CA PHE A 79 -7.22 3.97 -10.24
C PHE A 79 -7.68 2.98 -11.31
N SER A 80 -7.27 1.71 -11.18
CA SER A 80 -7.89 0.66 -11.98
C SER A 80 -9.33 0.40 -11.55
N ASP A 81 -10.13 -0.19 -12.46
CA ASP A 81 -11.55 -0.47 -12.20
C ASP A 81 -11.76 -1.28 -10.92
N TYR A 82 -10.90 -2.26 -10.66
CA TYR A 82 -10.96 -3.07 -9.45
C TYR A 82 -10.62 -2.25 -8.18
N ILE A 83 -9.55 -1.46 -8.21
CA ILE A 83 -9.17 -0.62 -7.06
C ILE A 83 -10.22 0.47 -6.82
N ASN A 84 -10.80 1.06 -7.87
CA ASN A 84 -11.93 1.99 -7.75
C ASN A 84 -13.11 1.30 -7.06
N HIS A 85 -13.47 0.08 -7.47
CA HIS A 85 -14.53 -0.71 -6.82
C HIS A 85 -14.25 -0.94 -5.33
N VAL A 86 -13.05 -1.40 -4.98
CA VAL A 86 -12.66 -1.67 -3.59
C VAL A 86 -12.70 -0.39 -2.74
N LEU A 87 -12.19 0.73 -3.26
CA LEU A 87 -12.21 1.99 -2.54
C LEU A 87 -13.61 2.56 -2.34
N SER A 88 -14.49 2.41 -3.33
CA SER A 88 -15.90 2.80 -3.21
C SER A 88 -16.64 2.00 -2.13
N HIS A 89 -16.28 0.73 -1.91
CA HIS A 89 -16.89 -0.13 -0.89
C HIS A 89 -16.26 -0.04 0.49
N THR A 90 -15.04 0.49 0.60
CA THR A 90 -14.31 0.63 1.87
C THR A 90 -14.31 2.06 2.42
N THR A 91 -14.76 3.03 1.63
CA THR A 91 -14.84 4.45 2.03
C THR A 91 -16.28 4.86 2.27
N LEU A 92 -16.51 5.69 3.29
CA LEU A 92 -17.83 6.25 3.57
C LEU A 92 -18.37 6.98 2.33
N ASN A 93 -19.54 6.57 1.84
CA ASN A 93 -20.22 7.09 0.65
C ASN A 93 -19.45 6.94 -0.68
N GLY A 94 -18.36 6.15 -0.73
CA GLY A 94 -17.61 5.91 -1.95
C GLY A 94 -16.91 7.13 -2.57
N VAL A 95 -16.70 8.20 -1.80
CA VAL A 95 -16.08 9.46 -2.26
C VAL A 95 -14.89 9.87 -1.38
N ALA A 96 -13.96 10.61 -1.96
CA ALA A 96 -12.83 11.18 -1.22
C ALA A 96 -12.39 12.54 -1.77
N ILE A 97 -11.71 13.31 -0.91
CA ILE A 97 -11.11 14.60 -1.29
C ILE A 97 -9.77 14.40 -2.00
N LYS A 98 -9.36 15.36 -2.82
CA LYS A 98 -8.04 15.37 -3.45
C LYS A 98 -6.93 15.30 -2.40
N GLY A 99 -5.95 14.45 -2.66
CA GLY A 99 -4.82 14.18 -1.77
C GLY A 99 -5.13 13.27 -0.59
N TRP A 100 -6.33 12.70 -0.55
CA TRP A 100 -6.65 11.65 0.40
C TRP A 100 -5.80 10.39 0.12
N LEU A 101 -5.17 9.88 1.18
CA LEU A 101 -4.35 8.68 1.13
C LEU A 101 -5.27 7.46 1.20
N ALA A 102 -5.32 6.68 0.11
CA ALA A 102 -6.23 5.56 -0.05
C ALA A 102 -5.81 4.39 0.82
N LYS A 103 -6.36 4.33 2.03
CA LYS A 103 -5.92 3.38 3.07
C LYS A 103 -7.06 2.66 3.77
N SER A 104 -8.31 3.03 3.52
CA SER A 104 -9.50 2.52 4.21
C SER A 104 -9.55 1.00 4.32
N ILE A 105 -9.18 0.30 3.24
CA ILE A 105 -9.12 -1.17 3.19
C ILE A 105 -8.25 -1.79 4.31
N PHE A 106 -7.24 -1.07 4.80
CA PHE A 106 -6.35 -1.55 5.86
C PHE A 106 -6.88 -1.29 7.29
N PHE A 107 -8.07 -0.67 7.44
CA PHE A 107 -8.64 -0.21 8.71
C PHE A 107 -10.05 -0.76 8.96
N GLY A 108 -10.25 -2.09 8.82
CA GLY A 108 -11.51 -2.75 9.17
C GLY A 108 -11.79 -2.82 10.67
N LYS A 109 -12.81 -3.60 11.05
CA LYS A 109 -13.07 -3.95 12.45
C LYS A 109 -11.94 -4.86 12.95
N GLN A 110 -11.36 -4.54 14.11
CA GLN A 110 -10.30 -5.34 14.72
C GLN A 110 -10.91 -6.43 15.58
N ASP A 111 -10.63 -7.68 15.24
CA ASP A 111 -11.16 -8.83 15.99
C ASP A 111 -10.20 -9.29 17.08
N LYS A 112 -8.92 -8.86 17.03
CA LYS A 112 -7.88 -9.32 17.95
C LYS A 112 -7.01 -8.17 18.46
N ILE A 113 -6.78 -8.15 19.78
CA ILE A 113 -6.03 -7.11 20.51
C ILE A 113 -4.58 -6.95 20.01
N TRP A 114 -3.97 -8.01 19.46
CA TRP A 114 -2.57 -7.99 19.01
C TRP A 114 -2.34 -7.34 17.63
N GLN A 115 -3.40 -7.06 16.85
CA GLN A 115 -3.27 -6.56 15.48
C GLN A 115 -2.86 -5.09 15.53
N LYS A 116 -1.86 -4.72 14.73
CA LYS A 116 -1.42 -3.32 14.67
C LYS A 116 -2.37 -2.52 13.79
N PRO A 117 -3.03 -1.46 14.31
CA PRO A 117 -3.97 -0.67 13.53
C PRO A 117 -3.35 -0.08 12.26
N GLY A 118 -4.07 -0.18 11.15
CA GLY A 118 -3.71 0.47 9.89
C GLY A 118 -2.76 -0.30 8.98
N PHE A 119 -2.56 -1.59 9.24
CA PHE A 119 -1.69 -2.49 8.46
C PHE A 119 -2.45 -3.67 7.83
N SER A 120 -3.77 -3.61 7.73
CA SER A 120 -4.71 -4.72 7.46
C SER A 120 -5.21 -5.40 8.73
N ASN A 121 -6.43 -5.92 8.74
CA ASN A 121 -6.93 -6.79 9.82
C ASN A 121 -6.99 -8.26 9.40
N THR A 122 -6.44 -8.57 8.23
CA THR A 122 -6.40 -9.90 7.61
C THR A 122 -5.12 -10.63 8.00
N LYS A 123 -4.87 -11.81 7.41
CA LYS A 123 -3.60 -12.54 7.59
C LYS A 123 -2.34 -11.69 7.30
N HIS A 124 -2.48 -10.64 6.48
CA HIS A 124 -1.41 -9.74 6.06
C HIS A 124 -0.94 -8.73 7.13
N ASN A 125 -1.63 -8.59 8.27
CA ASN A 125 -1.32 -7.57 9.28
C ASN A 125 0.16 -7.58 9.69
N LYS A 126 0.68 -8.77 10.03
CA LYS A 126 2.04 -8.92 10.57
C LYS A 126 3.09 -8.58 9.50
N SER A 127 2.91 -9.05 8.28
CA SER A 127 3.86 -8.83 7.17
C SER A 127 3.88 -7.37 6.73
N LEU A 128 2.72 -6.73 6.60
CA LEU A 128 2.63 -5.29 6.30
C LEU A 128 3.22 -4.43 7.42
N TYR A 129 2.99 -4.80 8.68
CA TYR A 129 3.61 -4.13 9.83
C TYR A 129 5.14 -4.27 9.82
N TYR A 130 5.65 -5.49 9.51
CA TYR A 130 7.08 -5.75 9.40
C TYR A 130 7.71 -4.89 8.30
N ILE A 131 7.08 -4.78 7.11
CA ILE A 131 7.53 -3.85 6.07
C ILE A 131 7.57 -2.43 6.61
N GLY A 132 6.50 -1.95 7.25
CA GLY A 132 6.44 -0.60 7.82
C GLY A 132 7.61 -0.28 8.76
N LYS A 133 8.01 -1.24 9.62
CA LYS A 133 9.17 -1.14 10.51
C LYS A 133 10.50 -1.16 9.75
N THR A 134 10.62 -2.00 8.73
CA THR A 134 11.80 -2.03 7.85
C THR A 134 11.99 -0.70 7.14
N LEU A 135 10.93 -0.13 6.57
CA LEU A 135 10.99 1.19 5.91
C LEU A 135 11.35 2.32 6.88
N GLU A 136 10.88 2.26 8.12
CA GLU A 136 11.27 3.21 9.16
C GLU A 136 12.78 3.13 9.44
N ARG A 137 13.32 1.93 9.63
CA ARG A 137 14.76 1.70 9.83
C ARG A 137 15.57 2.19 8.64
N LEU A 138 15.16 1.84 7.41
CA LEU A 138 15.83 2.26 6.19
C LEU A 138 15.84 3.79 6.04
N TYR A 139 14.72 4.44 6.32
CA TYR A 139 14.63 5.89 6.32
C TYR A 139 15.58 6.53 7.34
N ASN A 140 15.54 6.06 8.59
CA ASN A 140 16.37 6.62 9.66
C ASN A 140 17.87 6.38 9.44
N THR A 141 18.24 5.30 8.74
CA THR A 141 19.62 4.97 8.35
C THR A 141 20.04 5.52 7.00
N LYS A 142 19.21 6.36 6.36
CA LYS A 142 19.45 6.97 5.03
C LYS A 142 19.67 5.95 3.90
N LYS A 143 19.10 4.74 4.02
CA LYS A 143 19.14 3.68 3.01
C LYS A 143 17.88 3.74 2.14
N TYR A 144 17.78 4.78 1.31
CA TYR A 144 16.67 4.96 0.38
C TYR A 144 17.09 5.83 -0.81
N LYS A 145 16.33 5.75 -1.91
CA LYS A 145 16.50 6.60 -3.09
C LYS A 145 15.45 7.71 -3.10
N VAL A 146 15.87 8.95 -3.23
CA VAL A 146 14.94 10.07 -3.42
C VAL A 146 14.55 10.16 -4.90
N VAL A 147 13.26 10.07 -5.19
CA VAL A 147 12.72 10.13 -6.55
C VAL A 147 11.87 11.39 -6.68
N LYS A 148 12.43 12.46 -7.26
CA LYS A 148 11.80 13.80 -7.28
C LYS A 148 10.42 13.83 -7.94
N ASN A 149 10.18 13.00 -8.94
CA ASN A 149 8.92 12.90 -9.67
C ASN A 149 7.90 11.95 -9.02
N LEU A 150 8.26 11.25 -7.93
CA LEU A 150 7.30 10.41 -7.20
C LEU A 150 6.29 11.31 -6.48
N ASN A 151 5.13 11.50 -7.11
CA ASN A 151 3.97 12.23 -6.61
C ASN A 151 2.72 11.32 -6.66
N ALA A 152 1.53 11.85 -6.37
CA ALA A 152 0.30 11.06 -6.37
C ALA A 152 0.00 10.39 -7.72
N MET A 153 0.19 11.11 -8.83
CA MET A 153 -0.04 10.59 -10.18
C MET A 153 0.96 9.49 -10.51
N GLU A 154 2.25 9.73 -10.24
CA GLU A 154 3.30 8.75 -10.51
C GLU A 154 3.16 7.49 -9.65
N MET A 155 2.81 7.64 -8.37
CA MET A 155 2.53 6.50 -7.48
C MET A 155 1.39 5.65 -8.04
N ASN A 156 0.25 6.27 -8.37
CA ASN A 156 -0.89 5.53 -8.91
C ASN A 156 -0.54 4.86 -10.24
N ARG A 157 0.25 5.54 -11.09
CA ARG A 157 0.76 4.97 -12.35
C ARG A 157 1.61 3.72 -12.10
N VAL A 158 2.57 3.79 -11.18
CA VAL A 158 3.45 2.65 -10.84
C VAL A 158 2.65 1.46 -10.34
N LEU A 159 1.69 1.69 -9.44
CA LEU A 159 0.85 0.61 -8.88
C LEU A 159 -0.05 -0.04 -9.95
N ALA A 160 -0.44 0.70 -10.99
CA ALA A 160 -1.31 0.23 -12.07
C ALA A 160 -0.54 -0.10 -13.38
N LEU A 161 0.77 -0.31 -13.32
CA LEU A 161 1.58 -0.65 -14.49
C LEU A 161 1.12 -1.96 -15.13
N LYS A 162 0.86 -1.91 -16.44
CA LYS A 162 0.54 -3.09 -17.28
C LYS A 162 1.80 -3.79 -17.81
N GLU A 163 2.93 -3.55 -17.18
CA GLU A 163 4.22 -4.15 -17.51
C GLU A 163 4.57 -5.23 -16.50
N LYS A 164 5.31 -6.24 -16.94
CA LYS A 164 5.84 -7.30 -16.08
C LYS A 164 7.23 -6.92 -15.59
N TYR A 165 7.53 -7.18 -14.33
CA TYR A 165 8.91 -7.10 -13.86
C TYR A 165 9.73 -8.31 -14.35
N PRO A 166 11.07 -8.20 -14.45
CA PRO A 166 11.90 -9.33 -14.81
C PRO A 166 11.64 -10.52 -13.88
N GLY A 167 11.29 -11.68 -14.46
CA GLY A 167 10.94 -12.90 -13.74
C GLY A 167 9.45 -13.07 -13.42
N ASN A 168 8.63 -12.03 -13.58
CA ASN A 168 7.19 -12.12 -13.35
C ASN A 168 6.46 -12.74 -14.55
N ASN A 169 5.43 -13.54 -14.27
CA ASN A 169 4.49 -14.01 -15.29
C ASN A 169 3.31 -13.04 -15.46
N HIS A 170 3.04 -12.21 -14.46
CA HIS A 170 1.92 -11.26 -14.45
C HIS A 170 2.41 -9.81 -14.33
N THR A 171 1.55 -8.88 -14.74
CA THR A 171 1.87 -7.46 -14.66
C THR A 171 1.85 -6.96 -13.22
N GLN A 172 2.55 -5.86 -12.96
CA GLN A 172 2.49 -5.18 -11.66
C GLN A 172 1.05 -4.87 -11.24
N ARG A 173 0.19 -4.44 -12.18
CA ARG A 173 -1.23 -4.19 -11.93
C ARG A 173 -1.97 -5.45 -11.48
N GLU A 174 -1.82 -6.56 -12.21
CA GLU A 174 -2.51 -7.82 -11.89
C GLU A 174 -2.10 -8.34 -10.51
N ASN A 175 -0.80 -8.40 -10.23
CA ASN A 175 -0.29 -8.86 -8.94
C ASN A 175 -0.76 -7.96 -7.80
N PHE A 176 -0.70 -6.64 -8.00
CA PHE A 176 -1.15 -5.67 -7.00
C PHE A 176 -2.66 -5.78 -6.76
N GLU A 177 -3.48 -5.88 -7.81
CA GLU A 177 -4.93 -6.05 -7.68
C GLU A 177 -5.29 -7.35 -6.97
N LYS A 178 -4.59 -8.46 -7.25
CA LYS A 178 -4.79 -9.73 -6.56
C LYS A 178 -4.43 -9.67 -5.08
N PHE A 179 -3.37 -8.96 -4.73
CA PHE A 179 -3.04 -8.71 -3.32
C PHE A 179 -4.13 -7.90 -2.61
N ILE A 180 -4.63 -6.84 -3.26
CA ILE A 180 -5.71 -6.02 -2.70
C ILE A 180 -7.03 -6.79 -2.62
N GLU A 181 -7.31 -7.67 -3.59
CA GLU A 181 -8.46 -8.57 -3.58
C GLU A 181 -8.46 -9.49 -2.37
N ASP A 182 -7.33 -10.13 -2.08
CA ASP A 182 -7.21 -11.05 -0.94
C ASP A 182 -7.46 -10.33 0.38
N ILE A 183 -6.94 -9.10 0.53
CA ILE A 183 -7.25 -8.25 1.70
C ILE A 183 -8.74 -7.88 1.72
N PHE A 184 -9.32 -7.50 0.58
CA PHE A 184 -10.71 -7.05 0.50
C PHE A 184 -11.71 -8.17 0.80
N LEU A 185 -11.45 -9.38 0.33
CA LEU A 185 -12.31 -10.53 0.57
C LEU A 185 -12.31 -10.92 2.05
N GLU A 186 -11.14 -11.00 2.69
CA GLU A 186 -11.03 -11.24 4.15
C GLU A 186 -11.55 -10.05 4.99
N PHE A 187 -11.61 -8.84 4.41
CA PHE A 187 -12.22 -7.68 5.08
C PHE A 187 -13.75 -7.76 5.09
N LYS A 188 -14.35 -8.31 4.02
CA LYS A 188 -15.80 -8.31 3.80
C LYS A 188 -16.50 -9.57 4.34
N TYR A 189 -15.78 -10.69 4.41
CA TYR A 189 -16.28 -12.01 4.78
C TYR A 189 -15.42 -12.64 5.87
#